data_AF-A0A534P2V1-F1
#
_entry.id   AF-A0A534P2V1-F1
#
_cell.length_a   1.000
_cell.length_b   1.000
_cell.length_c   1.000
_cell.angle_alpha   90.00
_cell.angle_beta   90.00
_cell.angle_gamma   90.00
#
_symmetry.space_group_name_H-M   'P 1'
#
loop_
_entity.id
_entity.type
_entity.pdbx_description
1 polymer ?
#
loop_
_entity_poly.entity_id
_entity_poly.type
_entity_poly.pdbx_seq_one_letter_code
_entity_poly.pdbx_strand_id
1 'polypeptide(L)'
;MNSKYSTPTAPPVSGIQIDGYWPDACDAFQVEPALTAKDGSPFIQGCVPPLTIGQTCFADCHHDAQFVLRIPDNWDGHLLTAGTPGIRDAFASDFILSDYALEKGWAYVSQDKGNMGANFFRQGGGAPWTPAAAIQEWATRMRQATSAARALL
;
A
#
# COMPACT_ATOMS: atom_id res chain seq x y z
N MET A 1 2.84 -13.95 -7.00
CA MET A 1 2.76 -12.48 -6.89
C MET A 1 1.28 -12.10 -6.98
N ASN A 2 0.74 -11.46 -5.92
CA ASN A 2 -0.69 -11.41 -5.58
C ASN A 2 -1.51 -10.28 -6.24
N SER A 3 -0.96 -9.58 -7.23
CA SER A 3 -1.66 -8.48 -7.89
C SER A 3 -2.90 -8.98 -8.65
N LYS A 4 -4.09 -8.48 -8.29
CA LYS A 4 -5.32 -8.69 -9.10
C LYS A 4 -5.26 -7.96 -10.45
N TYR A 5 -4.27 -7.08 -10.65
CA TYR A 5 -4.11 -6.30 -11.87
C TYR A 5 -3.25 -7.01 -12.92
N SER A 6 -2.50 -8.06 -12.57
CA SER A 6 -1.53 -8.64 -13.50
C SER A 6 -2.02 -9.92 -14.19
N THR A 7 -2.27 -9.82 -15.49
CA THR A 7 -1.88 -10.84 -16.48
C THR A 7 -0.63 -10.32 -17.18
N PRO A 8 0.56 -10.46 -16.58
CA PRO A 8 1.77 -9.89 -17.15
C PRO A 8 2.10 -10.57 -18.48
N THR A 9 2.51 -9.79 -19.48
CA THR A 9 3.05 -10.31 -20.74
C THR A 9 4.55 -10.57 -20.65
N ALA A 10 5.23 -9.97 -19.66
CA ALA A 10 6.64 -10.20 -19.39
C ALA A 10 6.85 -11.57 -18.74
N PRO A 11 7.97 -12.26 -19.03
CA PRO A 11 8.32 -13.51 -18.36
C PRO A 11 8.53 -13.28 -16.85
N PRO A 12 8.23 -14.27 -16.00
CA PRO A 12 8.49 -14.16 -14.56
C PRO A 12 9.97 -13.86 -14.28
N VAL A 13 10.22 -12.85 -13.45
CA VAL A 13 11.56 -12.54 -12.92
C VAL A 13 11.71 -13.24 -11.57
N SER A 14 12.84 -13.93 -11.36
CA SER A 14 13.13 -14.59 -10.08
C SER A 14 13.50 -13.56 -9.02
N GLY A 15 13.07 -13.78 -7.78
CA GLY A 15 13.25 -12.84 -6.68
C GLY A 15 12.18 -12.96 -5.62
N ILE A 16 12.13 -11.97 -4.74
CA ILE A 16 11.16 -11.88 -3.65
C ILE A 16 10.16 -10.76 -3.88
N GLN A 17 8.89 -11.02 -3.55
CA GLN A 17 7.86 -10.01 -3.40
C GLN A 17 7.41 -9.99 -1.94
N ILE A 18 7.30 -8.78 -1.41
CA ILE A 18 6.80 -8.49 -0.07
C ILE A 18 5.61 -7.55 -0.23
N ASP A 19 4.44 -8.02 0.20
CA ASP A 19 3.23 -7.22 0.27
C ASP A 19 2.95 -6.94 1.74
N GLY A 20 2.58 -5.72 2.09
CA GLY A 20 2.33 -5.37 3.48
C GLY A 20 1.64 -4.02 3.67
N TYR A 21 1.53 -3.61 4.93
CA TYR A 21 0.96 -2.34 5.35
C TYR A 21 1.71 -1.80 6.56
N TRP A 22 1.56 -0.49 6.82
CA TRP A 22 2.06 0.14 8.04
C TRP A 22 0.95 0.24 9.07
N PRO A 23 1.20 -0.12 10.34
CA PRO A 23 0.25 0.12 11.41
C PRO A 23 0.15 1.63 11.67
N ASP A 24 -1.03 2.09 12.09
CA ASP A 24 -1.28 3.46 12.50
C ASP A 24 -1.98 3.57 13.86
N ALA A 25 -2.20 4.80 14.32
CA ALA A 25 -3.08 5.13 15.42
C ALA A 25 -4.56 5.13 14.98
N CYS A 26 -5.45 5.54 15.89
CA CYS A 26 -6.90 5.51 15.74
C CYS A 26 -7.51 6.34 14.59
N ASP A 27 -6.69 7.00 13.79
CA ASP A 27 -7.06 7.94 12.74
C ASP A 27 -6.87 7.38 11.31
N ALA A 28 -6.61 6.08 11.19
CA ALA A 28 -6.47 5.36 9.93
C ALA A 28 -7.54 5.79 8.89
N PHE A 29 -7.07 6.22 7.72
CA PHE A 29 -7.92 6.79 6.66
C PHE A 29 -8.75 5.75 5.90
N GLN A 30 -8.51 4.47 6.12
CA GLN A 30 -9.21 3.35 5.49
C GLN A 30 -10.09 2.61 6.49
N VAL A 31 -11.31 2.29 6.07
CA VAL A 31 -12.22 1.41 6.82
C VAL A 31 -12.10 0.02 6.19
N GLU A 32 -11.68 -0.95 7.00
CA GLU A 32 -11.44 -2.32 6.57
C GLU A 32 -12.71 -3.17 6.37
N PRO A 33 -12.67 -4.24 5.54
CA PRO A 33 -11.56 -4.67 4.69
C PRO A 33 -11.62 -3.97 3.33
N ALA A 34 -10.73 -3.00 3.09
CA ALA A 34 -10.77 -2.25 1.84
C ALA A 34 -10.27 -3.09 0.64
N LEU A 35 -9.49 -4.14 0.91
CA LEU A 35 -8.90 -5.02 -0.11
C LEU A 35 -8.96 -6.50 0.27
N THR A 36 -9.14 -7.34 -0.76
CA THR A 36 -9.04 -8.81 -0.64
C THR A 36 -7.86 -9.30 -1.46
N ALA A 37 -7.09 -10.24 -0.89
CA ALA A 37 -6.10 -11.01 -1.61
C ALA A 37 -6.73 -11.81 -2.76
N LYS A 38 -5.87 -12.43 -3.58
CA LYS A 38 -6.30 -13.20 -4.75
C LYS A 38 -7.23 -14.36 -4.39
N ASP A 39 -7.05 -14.96 -3.22
CA ASP A 39 -7.87 -16.03 -2.66
C ASP A 39 -9.17 -15.55 -1.99
N GLY A 40 -9.42 -14.24 -1.99
CA GLY A 40 -10.61 -13.63 -1.38
C GLY A 40 -10.48 -13.36 0.12
N SER A 41 -9.37 -13.75 0.76
CA SER A 41 -9.10 -13.35 2.14
C SER A 41 -8.87 -11.84 2.23
N PRO A 42 -9.21 -11.17 3.36
CA PRO A 42 -8.85 -9.77 3.57
C PRO A 42 -7.33 -9.60 3.46
N PHE A 43 -6.87 -8.70 2.60
CA PHE A 43 -5.44 -8.39 2.50
C PHE A 43 -4.96 -7.70 3.77
N ILE A 44 -5.79 -6.79 4.28
CA ILE A 44 -5.69 -6.26 5.63
C ILE A 44 -6.76 -6.92 6.47
N GLN A 45 -6.37 -7.42 7.65
CA GLN A 45 -7.30 -7.99 8.59
C GLN A 45 -8.18 -6.86 9.17
N GLY A 46 -9.50 -7.01 9.01
CA GLY A 46 -10.45 -6.10 9.65
C GLY A 46 -10.44 -6.23 11.16
N CYS A 47 -11.05 -5.25 11.83
CA CYS A 47 -11.21 -5.21 13.27
C CYS A 47 -11.76 -6.50 13.89
N VAL A 48 -11.10 -6.98 14.97
CA VAL A 48 -11.60 -8.11 15.76
C VAL A 48 -11.61 -7.75 17.25
N PRO A 49 -12.79 -7.53 17.87
CA PRO A 49 -14.14 -7.47 17.29
C PRO A 49 -14.39 -6.30 16.31
N PRO A 50 -15.42 -6.39 15.44
CA PRO A 50 -15.84 -5.31 14.54
C PRO A 50 -16.21 -4.01 15.29
N LEU A 51 -16.05 -2.86 14.63
CA LEU A 51 -16.40 -1.56 15.20
C LEU A 51 -17.90 -1.43 15.46
N THR A 52 -18.26 -0.88 16.62
CA THR A 52 -19.64 -0.46 16.94
C THR A 52 -19.86 0.99 16.49
N ILE A 53 -21.11 1.36 16.16
CA ILE A 53 -21.48 2.75 15.80
C ILE A 53 -20.99 3.72 16.89
N GLY A 54 -20.15 4.68 16.51
CA GLY A 54 -19.57 5.68 17.42
C GLY A 54 -18.23 5.29 18.05
N GLN A 55 -17.75 4.07 17.86
CA GLN A 55 -16.36 3.71 18.20
C GLN A 55 -15.41 4.21 17.11
N THR A 56 -14.39 4.95 17.53
CA THR A 56 -13.36 5.52 16.65
C THR A 56 -12.03 4.76 16.74
N CYS A 57 -11.86 3.84 17.70
CA CYS A 57 -10.61 3.12 17.89
C CYS A 57 -10.76 1.72 18.52
N PHE A 58 -10.12 0.71 17.91
CA PHE A 58 -9.96 -0.63 18.48
C PHE A 58 -8.58 -1.22 18.10
N ALA A 59 -7.98 -2.09 18.93
CA ALA A 59 -6.71 -2.75 18.60
C ALA A 59 -6.86 -3.58 17.30
N ASP A 60 -5.80 -3.70 16.50
CA ASP A 60 -5.75 -4.51 15.27
C ASP A 60 -6.55 -3.99 14.05
N CYS A 61 -7.03 -2.74 14.10
CA CYS A 61 -7.84 -2.09 13.05
C CYS A 61 -7.14 -0.99 12.25
N HIS A 62 -5.96 -0.56 12.69
CA HIS A 62 -5.37 0.70 12.24
C HIS A 62 -4.24 0.42 11.29
N HIS A 63 -4.59 0.44 10.01
CA HIS A 63 -3.67 0.19 8.93
C HIS A 63 -3.71 1.41 8.05
N ASP A 64 -2.55 2.01 7.85
CA ASP A 64 -2.40 3.23 7.06
C ASP A 64 -2.01 2.87 5.63
N ALA A 65 -0.79 3.15 5.20
CA ALA A 65 -0.37 2.88 3.85
C ALA A 65 -0.20 1.38 3.62
N GLN A 66 -0.40 0.98 2.39
CA GLN A 66 -0.09 -0.35 1.89
C GLN A 66 1.02 -0.28 0.88
N PHE A 67 1.74 -1.38 0.72
CA PHE A 67 2.81 -1.47 -0.25
C PHE A 67 2.97 -2.83 -0.88
N VAL A 68 3.63 -2.78 -2.03
CA VAL A 68 4.28 -3.89 -2.70
C VAL A 68 5.74 -3.53 -2.92
N LEU A 69 6.64 -4.42 -2.51
CA LEU A 69 8.07 -4.36 -2.75
C LEU A 69 8.49 -5.62 -3.51
N ARG A 70 9.32 -5.44 -4.53
CA ARG A 70 9.89 -6.54 -5.32
C ARG A 70 11.39 -6.34 -5.45
N ILE A 71 12.15 -7.39 -5.17
CA ILE A 71 13.60 -7.41 -5.27
C ILE A 71 13.98 -8.59 -6.16
N PRO A 72 14.52 -8.36 -7.36
CA PRO A 72 14.92 -9.44 -8.24
C PRO A 72 16.25 -10.06 -7.79
N ASP A 73 16.49 -11.34 -8.09
CA ASP A 73 17.73 -12.03 -7.70
C ASP A 73 18.98 -11.41 -8.34
N ASN A 74 18.82 -10.80 -9.52
CA ASN A 74 19.87 -10.10 -10.25
C ASN A 74 19.92 -8.60 -9.94
N TRP A 75 19.51 -8.19 -8.73
CA TRP A 75 19.45 -6.79 -8.34
C TRP A 75 20.79 -6.04 -8.59
N ASP A 76 20.72 -4.93 -9.32
CA ASP A 76 21.90 -4.21 -9.84
C ASP A 76 22.27 -2.94 -9.03
N GLY A 77 21.60 -2.72 -7.90
CA GLY A 77 21.82 -1.55 -7.04
C GLY A 77 20.81 -0.41 -7.20
N HIS A 78 19.90 -0.48 -8.18
CA HIS A 78 18.89 0.56 -8.39
C HIS A 78 17.54 0.24 -7.71
N LEU A 79 16.82 1.28 -7.30
CA LEU A 79 15.48 1.20 -6.75
C LEU A 79 14.57 2.19 -7.48
N LEU A 80 13.47 1.69 -8.05
CA LEU A 80 12.37 2.50 -8.55
C LEU A 80 11.28 2.58 -7.48
N THR A 81 10.89 3.80 -7.09
CA THR A 81 9.77 4.05 -6.17
C THR A 81 8.62 4.72 -6.91
N ALA A 82 7.41 4.19 -6.72
CA ALA A 82 6.20 4.69 -7.37
C ALA A 82 5.11 5.02 -6.33
N GLY A 83 4.42 6.13 -6.54
CA GLY A 83 3.14 6.39 -5.88
C GLY A 83 1.99 5.90 -6.75
N THR A 84 0.79 5.78 -6.18
CA THR A 84 -0.39 5.32 -6.91
C THR A 84 -1.29 6.49 -7.34
N PRO A 85 -1.94 6.39 -8.51
CA PRO A 85 -2.74 7.48 -9.05
C PRO A 85 -4.04 7.68 -8.26
N GLY A 86 -4.28 8.92 -7.81
CA GLY A 86 -5.54 9.35 -7.19
C GLY A 86 -5.98 8.43 -6.05
N ILE A 87 -7.08 7.71 -6.26
CA ILE A 87 -7.81 6.95 -5.24
C ILE A 87 -7.53 5.44 -5.25
N ARG A 88 -6.40 5.01 -5.82
CA ARG A 88 -6.06 3.60 -6.06
C ARG A 88 -5.11 3.01 -5.00
N ASP A 89 -5.18 1.68 -4.88
CA ASP A 89 -4.32 0.85 -4.02
C ASP A 89 -2.86 0.74 -4.50
N ALA A 90 -2.02 0.09 -3.70
CA ALA A 90 -0.57 -0.07 -3.89
C ALA A 90 -0.20 -0.78 -5.20
N PHE A 91 -1.08 -1.61 -5.73
CA PHE A 91 -0.84 -2.42 -6.93
C PHE A 91 -1.14 -1.68 -8.23
N ALA A 92 -1.77 -0.50 -8.17
CA ALA A 92 -2.15 0.23 -9.38
C ALA A 92 -0.95 0.67 -10.23
N SER A 93 0.13 1.12 -9.60
CA SER A 93 1.37 1.47 -10.31
C SER A 93 2.26 0.25 -10.54
N ASP A 94 2.16 -0.77 -9.69
CA ASP A 94 2.86 -2.06 -9.85
C ASP A 94 2.58 -2.64 -11.23
N PHE A 95 1.30 -2.70 -11.62
CA PHE A 95 0.90 -3.15 -12.96
C PHE A 95 1.60 -2.44 -14.13
N ILE A 96 1.96 -1.17 -13.96
CA ILE A 96 2.49 -0.34 -15.06
C ILE A 96 4.03 -0.31 -15.04
N LEU A 97 4.64 -0.30 -13.85
CA LEU A 97 6.05 0.06 -13.67
C LEU A 97 6.93 -1.09 -13.16
N SER A 98 6.35 -2.13 -12.54
CA SER A 98 7.16 -3.19 -11.92
C SER A 98 7.94 -3.96 -12.97
N ASP A 99 7.31 -4.35 -14.07
CA ASP A 99 7.95 -5.17 -15.11
C ASP A 99 9.13 -4.43 -15.74
N TYR A 100 8.96 -3.14 -16.02
CA TYR A 100 10.05 -2.28 -16.51
C TYR A 100 11.24 -2.22 -15.53
N ALA A 101 10.99 -2.10 -14.23
CA ALA A 101 12.04 -2.07 -13.22
C ALA A 101 12.74 -3.42 -13.11
N LEU A 102 11.98 -4.51 -13.00
CA LEU A 102 12.51 -5.85 -12.80
C LEU A 102 13.29 -6.36 -14.02
N GLU A 103 12.86 -6.05 -15.24
CA GLU A 103 13.62 -6.37 -16.47
C GLU A 103 15.01 -5.73 -16.50
N LYS A 104 15.20 -4.60 -15.79
CA LYS A 104 16.49 -3.92 -15.67
C LYS A 104 17.34 -4.43 -14.51
N GLY A 105 16.83 -5.37 -13.71
CA GLY A 105 17.45 -5.77 -12.45
C GLY A 105 17.27 -4.74 -11.33
N TRP A 106 16.27 -3.86 -11.41
CA TRP A 106 16.02 -2.86 -10.37
C TRP A 106 15.05 -3.41 -9.34
N ALA A 107 15.26 -3.05 -8.08
CA ALA A 107 14.22 -3.22 -7.06
C ALA A 107 13.08 -2.24 -7.33
N TYR A 108 11.86 -2.61 -6.92
CA TYR A 108 10.66 -1.82 -7.13
C TYR A 108 9.85 -1.71 -5.84
N VAL A 109 9.36 -0.52 -5.51
CA VAL A 109 8.40 -0.32 -4.42
C VAL A 109 7.27 0.62 -4.83
N SER A 110 6.04 0.25 -4.52
CA SER A 110 4.85 1.09 -4.69
C SER A 110 3.99 1.11 -3.44
N GLN A 111 3.34 2.24 -3.18
CA GLN A 111 2.48 2.42 -2.01
C GLN A 111 1.24 3.27 -2.29
N ASP A 112 0.19 3.11 -1.49
CA ASP A 112 -1.15 3.67 -1.72
C ASP A 112 -1.48 5.01 -1.02
N LYS A 113 -0.51 5.59 -0.32
CA LYS A 113 -0.52 6.89 0.37
C LYS A 113 -1.26 6.87 1.70
N GLY A 114 -1.72 5.69 2.14
CA GLY A 114 -2.60 5.58 3.28
C GLY A 114 -4.04 5.92 2.96
N ASN A 115 -4.37 6.28 1.71
CA ASN A 115 -5.75 6.58 1.35
C ASN A 115 -6.18 6.12 -0.06
N MET A 116 -7.43 5.70 -0.14
CA MET A 116 -8.09 5.28 -1.36
C MET A 116 -9.59 5.62 -1.31
N GLY A 117 -10.26 5.44 -2.44
CA GLY A 117 -11.68 5.77 -2.60
C GLY A 117 -12.00 7.26 -2.73
N ALA A 118 -13.26 7.57 -3.05
CA ALA A 118 -13.71 8.93 -3.36
C ALA A 118 -13.62 9.92 -2.19
N ASN A 119 -13.44 9.42 -0.96
CA ASN A 119 -13.30 10.22 0.26
C ASN A 119 -11.84 10.50 0.64
N PHE A 120 -10.89 10.35 -0.30
CA PHE A 120 -9.45 10.55 -0.06
C PHE A 120 -9.07 11.89 0.60
N PHE A 121 -9.92 12.92 0.52
CA PHE A 121 -9.70 14.23 1.11
C PHE A 121 -10.10 14.34 2.59
N ARG A 122 -10.71 13.30 3.17
CA ARG A 122 -11.19 13.29 4.56
C ARG A 122 -10.19 12.59 5.48
N GLN A 123 -10.17 13.01 6.74
CA GLN A 123 -9.56 12.23 7.82
C GLN A 123 -10.43 11.02 8.16
N GLY A 124 -9.81 9.86 8.45
CA GLY A 124 -10.50 8.66 8.89
C GLY A 124 -10.98 8.74 10.34
N GLY A 125 -11.51 7.63 10.86
CA GLY A 125 -11.72 7.45 12.31
C GLY A 125 -12.73 8.38 13.01
N GLY A 126 -13.61 9.08 12.30
CA GLY A 126 -14.61 9.96 12.93
C GLY A 126 -14.05 11.27 13.52
N ALA A 127 -12.80 11.62 13.18
CA ALA A 127 -12.22 12.92 13.50
C ALA A 127 -13.03 14.07 12.85
N PRO A 128 -13.05 15.28 13.44
CA PRO A 128 -13.64 16.45 12.81
C PRO A 128 -13.07 16.66 11.40
N TRP A 129 -13.94 16.97 10.45
CA TRP A 129 -13.51 17.19 9.07
C TRP A 129 -12.46 18.29 9.01
N THR A 130 -11.25 17.91 8.58
CA THR A 130 -10.12 18.82 8.39
C THR A 130 -9.72 18.78 6.92
N PRO A 131 -9.82 19.90 6.18
CA PRO A 131 -9.46 19.94 4.77
C PRO A 131 -8.03 19.43 4.54
N ALA A 132 -7.88 18.51 3.58
CA ALA A 132 -6.58 18.00 3.13
C ALA A 132 -5.72 17.26 4.20
N ALA A 133 -6.27 16.89 5.35
CA ALA A 133 -5.53 16.18 6.40
C ALA A 133 -4.83 14.92 5.86
N ALA A 134 -5.54 14.07 5.12
CA ALA A 134 -4.97 12.89 4.49
C ALA A 134 -3.88 13.20 3.46
N ILE A 135 -4.02 14.32 2.72
CA ILE A 135 -3.06 14.71 1.69
C ILE A 135 -1.73 15.15 2.32
N GLN A 136 -1.75 15.73 3.52
CA GLN A 136 -0.53 16.13 4.22
C GLN A 136 0.39 14.94 4.51
N GLU A 137 -0.17 13.75 4.67
CA GLU A 137 0.60 12.54 5.02
C GLU A 137 1.20 11.83 3.82
N TRP A 138 0.68 12.04 2.61
CA TRP A 138 1.10 11.30 1.41
C TRP A 138 2.60 11.31 1.20
N ALA A 139 3.24 12.47 1.36
CA ALA A 139 4.69 12.59 1.18
C ALA A 139 5.48 11.80 2.25
N THR A 140 4.98 11.76 3.48
CA THR A 140 5.56 10.98 4.58
C THR A 140 5.43 9.48 4.30
N ARG A 141 4.23 9.02 3.91
CA ARG A 141 3.98 7.60 3.61
C ARG A 141 4.78 7.11 2.39
N MET A 142 4.89 7.93 1.34
CA MET A 142 5.80 7.67 0.22
C MET A 142 7.25 7.46 0.67
N ARG A 143 7.78 8.36 1.51
CA ARG A 143 9.16 8.26 2.03
C ARG A 143 9.34 7.06 2.94
N GLN A 144 8.33 6.71 3.73
CA GLN A 144 8.35 5.55 4.61
C GLN A 144 8.53 4.25 3.81
N ALA A 145 7.76 4.06 2.74
CA ALA A 145 7.90 2.92 1.84
C ALA A 145 9.28 2.87 1.17
N THR A 146 9.77 4.01 0.66
CA THR A 146 11.11 4.09 0.05
C THR A 146 12.20 3.75 1.07
N SER A 147 12.10 4.24 2.31
CA SER A 147 13.08 3.97 3.36
C SER A 147 13.07 2.50 3.78
N ALA A 148 11.89 1.89 3.93
CA ALA A 148 11.76 0.48 4.26
C ALA A 148 12.34 -0.41 3.15
N ALA A 149 12.08 -0.08 1.88
CA ALA A 149 12.68 -0.78 0.75
C ALA A 149 14.21 -0.70 0.79
N ARG A 150 14.77 0.50 1.00
CA ARG A 150 16.23 0.69 1.11
C ARG A 150 16.87 -0.07 2.26
N ALA A 151 16.14 -0.38 3.34
CA ALA A 151 16.67 -1.14 4.46
C ALA A 151 16.78 -2.65 4.18
N LEU A 152 16.13 -3.14 3.12
CA LEU A 152 16.11 -4.54 2.71
C LEU A 152 17.04 -4.85 1.52
N LEU A 153 17.62 -3.80 0.93
CA LEU A 153 18.50 -3.82 -0.23
C LEU A 153 19.96 -3.69 0.21
#